data_AF-A0A2X4TNM6-F1
#
_entry.id   AF-A0A2X4TNM6-F1
#
_cell.length_a   1.000
_cell.length_b   1.000
_cell.length_c   1.000
_cell.angle_alpha   90.00
_cell.angle_beta   90.00
_cell.angle_gamma   90.00
#
_symmetry.space_group_name_H-M   'P 1'
#
loop_
_entity.id
_entity.type
_entity.pdbx_description
1 polymer ?
#
loop_
_entity_poly.entity_id
_entity_poly.type
_entity_poly.pdbx_seq_one_letter_code
_entity_poly.pdbx_strand_id
1 'polypeptide(L)'
;MISTAVPLPLETAHTTVSQPMITLLLIACPLLPFIIMAMFKGNRLPSRSRGAAWVCGYDHERSMVITAHGFAMPVKEAFAPVLKLRQWLNPVSLVPGWQSAAAAVLFRRLALIELAVLVVIVVSRGA
;
A
#
# COMPACT_ATOMS: atom_id res chain seq x y z
N MET A 1 -27.79 -64.65 0.67
CA MET A 1 -27.46 -64.30 -0.73
C MET A 1 -26.15 -63.53 -0.72
N ILE A 2 -25.03 -64.23 -0.88
CA ILE A 2 -23.69 -63.62 -0.90
C ILE A 2 -23.48 -63.11 -2.33
N SER A 3 -23.57 -61.80 -2.51
CA SER A 3 -23.36 -61.13 -3.79
C SER A 3 -21.89 -61.28 -4.18
N THR A 4 -21.63 -62.04 -5.23
CA THR A 4 -20.31 -62.22 -5.84
C THR A 4 -19.80 -60.87 -6.34
N ALA A 5 -18.89 -60.25 -5.60
CA ALA A 5 -18.15 -59.10 -6.06
C ALA A 5 -17.22 -59.56 -7.20
N VAL A 6 -17.56 -59.17 -8.43
CA VAL A 6 -16.70 -59.33 -9.59
C VAL A 6 -15.49 -58.40 -9.40
N PRO A 7 -14.25 -58.91 -9.30
CA PRO A 7 -13.09 -58.04 -9.28
C PRO A 7 -12.91 -57.49 -10.70
N LEU A 8 -13.45 -56.29 -10.94
CA LEU A 8 -13.07 -55.52 -12.12
C LEU A 8 -11.56 -55.23 -12.00
N PRO A 9 -10.78 -55.38 -13.08
CA PRO A 9 -9.39 -54.96 -13.06
C PRO A 9 -9.40 -53.47 -12.69
N LEU A 10 -8.75 -53.17 -11.57
CA LEU A 10 -8.51 -51.81 -11.11
C LEU A 10 -7.46 -51.21 -12.05
N GLU A 11 -7.85 -51.00 -13.31
CA GLU A 11 -7.16 -50.10 -14.22
C GLU A 11 -7.17 -48.74 -13.52
N THR A 12 -6.05 -48.44 -12.86
CA THR A 12 -5.79 -47.11 -12.34
C THR A 12 -5.72 -46.23 -13.57
N ALA A 13 -6.87 -45.67 -13.96
CA ALA A 13 -6.95 -44.63 -14.96
C ALA A 13 -5.79 -43.68 -14.65
N HIS A 14 -4.90 -43.48 -15.61
CA HIS A 14 -3.73 -42.61 -15.52
C HIS A 14 -4.16 -41.15 -15.33
N THR A 15 -4.86 -40.86 -14.25
CA THR A 15 -5.19 -39.53 -13.80
C THR A 15 -3.90 -39.01 -13.21
N THR A 16 -3.34 -38.00 -13.87
CA THR A 16 -2.17 -37.24 -13.43
C THR A 16 -2.29 -36.70 -12.00
N VAL A 17 -3.49 -36.73 -11.43
CA VAL A 17 -3.79 -36.35 -10.07
C VAL A 17 -4.25 -37.57 -9.27
N SER A 18 -3.49 -37.93 -8.24
CA SER A 18 -3.84 -39.04 -7.34
C SER A 18 -5.05 -38.68 -6.47
N GLN A 19 -5.87 -39.68 -6.12
CA GLN A 19 -7.00 -39.51 -5.20
C GLN A 19 -6.66 -38.78 -3.88
N PRO A 20 -5.53 -39.06 -3.19
CA PRO A 20 -5.14 -38.28 -2.01
C PRO A 20 -4.72 -36.83 -2.33
N MET A 21 -4.26 -36.52 -3.55
CA MET A 21 -3.98 -35.14 -3.94
C MET A 21 -5.27 -34.33 -4.10
N ILE A 22 -6.33 -34.94 -4.61
CA ILE A 22 -7.66 -34.32 -4.70
C ILE A 22 -8.23 -34.00 -3.31
N THR A 23 -8.10 -34.91 -2.35
CA THR A 23 -8.60 -34.65 -0.99
C THR A 23 -7.84 -33.52 -0.30
N LEU A 24 -6.52 -33.46 -0.45
CA LEU A 24 -5.71 -32.35 0.06
C LEU A 24 -6.08 -31.02 -0.58
N LEU A 25 -6.30 -30.98 -1.90
CA LEU A 25 -6.73 -29.76 -2.60
C LEU A 25 -8.11 -29.29 -2.16
N LEU A 26 -9.07 -30.22 -2.00
CA LEU A 26 -10.43 -29.91 -1.52
C LEU A 26 -10.45 -29.39 -0.08
N ILE A 27 -9.53 -29.85 0.76
CA ILE A 27 -9.38 -29.34 2.14
C ILE A 27 -8.64 -28.00 2.13
N ALA A 28 -7.56 -27.87 1.36
CA ALA A 28 -6.76 -26.65 1.31
C ALA A 28 -7.54 -25.46 0.71
N CYS A 29 -8.39 -25.69 -0.28
CA CYS A 29 -9.15 -24.65 -0.98
C CYS A 29 -10.02 -23.77 -0.04
N PRO A 30 -10.87 -24.31 0.86
CA PRO A 30 -11.61 -23.51 1.83
C PRO A 30 -10.73 -23.02 2.98
N LEU A 31 -9.67 -23.74 3.36
CA LEU A 31 -8.80 -23.37 4.49
C LEU A 31 -7.91 -22.17 4.16
N LEU A 32 -7.46 -22.06 2.91
CA LEU A 32 -6.62 -20.99 2.39
C LEU A 32 -7.22 -19.58 2.59
N PRO A 33 -8.49 -19.28 2.21
CA PRO A 33 -9.08 -17.96 2.48
C PRO A 33 -9.24 -17.67 3.98
N PHE A 34 -9.44 -18.68 4.84
CA PHE A 34 -9.46 -18.47 6.29
C PHE A 34 -8.08 -18.11 6.83
N ILE A 35 -7.01 -18.77 6.35
CA ILE A 35 -5.63 -18.45 6.70
C ILE A 35 -5.29 -17.03 6.25
N ILE A 36 -5.60 -16.67 5.00
CA ILE A 36 -5.42 -15.32 4.46
C ILE A 36 -6.20 -14.31 5.32
N MET A 37 -7.47 -14.58 5.61
CA MET A 37 -8.28 -13.70 6.45
C MET A 37 -7.66 -13.51 7.85
N ALA A 38 -7.15 -14.58 8.48
CA ALA A 38 -6.51 -14.51 9.78
C ALA A 38 -5.22 -13.68 9.75
N MET A 39 -4.38 -13.84 8.72
CA MET A 39 -3.14 -13.08 8.55
C MET A 39 -3.39 -11.59 8.25
N PHE A 40 -4.39 -11.27 7.43
CA PHE A 40 -4.68 -9.90 6.99
C PHE A 40 -5.75 -9.17 7.81
N LYS A 41 -6.31 -9.81 8.86
CA LYS A 41 -7.40 -9.27 9.70
C LYS A 41 -7.08 -7.89 10.29
N GLY A 42 -5.81 -7.63 10.60
CA GLY A 42 -5.38 -6.40 11.27
C GLY A 42 -5.53 -5.12 10.43
N ASN A 43 -5.61 -5.24 9.10
CA ASN A 43 -5.67 -4.08 8.20
C ASN A 43 -7.08 -3.76 7.71
N ARG A 44 -8.11 -4.37 8.32
CA ARG A 44 -9.50 -4.12 7.95
C ARG A 44 -9.94 -2.77 8.50
N LEU A 45 -10.41 -1.88 7.63
CA LEU A 45 -11.04 -0.64 8.08
C LEU A 45 -12.26 -0.96 8.95
N PRO A 46 -12.55 -0.12 9.97
CA PRO A 46 -13.72 -0.31 10.81
C PRO A 46 -14.99 -0.38 9.94
N SER A 47 -15.91 -1.27 10.32
CA SER A 47 -17.19 -1.40 9.62
C SER A 47 -17.92 -0.07 9.65
N ARG A 48 -18.16 0.50 8.47
CA ARG A 48 -18.91 1.75 8.32
C ARG A 48 -20.39 1.42 8.22
N SER A 49 -21.08 1.33 9.35
CA SER A 49 -22.54 1.38 9.39
C SER A 49 -22.99 2.85 9.38
N ARG A 50 -23.29 3.40 8.21
CA ARG A 50 -23.84 4.76 8.09
C ARG A 50 -25.22 4.69 7.45
N GLY A 51 -26.25 5.05 8.24
CA GLY A 51 -27.62 5.29 7.81
C GLY A 51 -28.26 4.18 6.97
N ALA A 52 -29.40 4.51 6.36
CA ALA A 52 -30.01 3.66 5.34
C ALA A 52 -29.24 3.84 4.02
N ALA A 53 -28.33 2.90 3.71
CA ALA A 53 -27.45 2.96 2.54
C ALA A 53 -28.17 2.92 1.16
N TRP A 54 -29.49 2.75 1.15
CA TRP A 54 -30.29 2.41 -0.05
C TRP A 54 -31.28 3.48 -0.48
N VAL A 55 -31.27 4.67 0.13
CA VAL A 55 -32.24 5.72 -0.24
C VAL A 55 -31.78 6.55 -1.44
N CYS A 56 -30.99 5.95 -2.36
CA CYS A 56 -30.43 6.48 -3.61
C CYS A 56 -31.18 7.68 -4.23
N GLY A 57 -31.01 8.89 -3.69
CA GLY A 57 -31.63 10.13 -4.17
C GLY A 57 -33.07 10.40 -3.73
N TYR A 58 -33.75 9.49 -3.03
CA TYR A 58 -35.10 9.71 -2.48
C TYR A 58 -35.09 10.36 -1.09
N ASP A 59 -33.99 10.23 -0.35
CA ASP A 59 -33.75 10.90 0.93
C ASP A 59 -32.26 11.23 1.05
N HIS A 60 -31.95 12.37 1.68
CA HIS A 60 -30.60 12.87 1.77
C HIS A 60 -29.97 12.54 3.12
N GLU A 61 -29.31 11.40 3.16
CA GLU A 61 -28.54 10.99 4.33
C GLU A 61 -27.20 11.76 4.38
N ARG A 62 -27.09 12.79 5.24
CA ARG A 62 -25.88 13.63 5.37
C ARG A 62 -24.61 12.82 5.67
N SER A 63 -24.77 11.64 6.27
CA SER A 63 -23.66 10.73 6.57
C SER A 63 -23.15 9.94 5.36
N MET A 64 -23.89 9.92 4.24
CA MET A 64 -23.54 9.24 3.00
C MET A 64 -22.93 10.17 1.94
N VAL A 65 -22.92 11.50 2.18
CA VAL A 65 -22.32 12.47 1.26
C VAL A 65 -20.84 12.15 1.03
N ILE A 66 -20.47 12.02 -0.24
CA ILE A 66 -19.10 11.80 -0.66
C ILE A 66 -18.34 13.10 -0.47
N THR A 67 -17.72 13.24 0.70
CA THR A 67 -16.83 14.37 0.99
C THR A 67 -15.49 14.15 0.30
N ALA A 68 -14.76 15.23 -0.01
CA ALA A 68 -13.38 15.15 -0.50
C ALA A 68 -12.48 14.30 0.42
N HIS A 69 -12.80 14.27 1.72
CA HIS A 69 -12.12 13.42 2.71
C HIS A 69 -12.34 11.91 2.45
N GLY A 70 -13.55 11.52 2.00
CA GLY A 70 -13.88 10.14 1.68
C GLY A 70 -13.09 9.58 0.49
N PHE A 71 -12.76 10.43 -0.50
CA PHE A 71 -11.88 10.06 -1.62
C PHE A 71 -10.40 10.10 -1.24
N ALA A 72 -9.99 11.11 -0.48
CA ALA A 72 -8.58 11.32 -0.14
C ALA A 72 -8.05 10.25 0.84
N MET A 73 -8.90 9.65 1.67
CA MET A 73 -8.49 8.68 2.69
C MET A 73 -7.97 7.36 2.10
N PRO A 74 -8.66 6.67 1.17
CA PRO A 74 -8.11 5.49 0.48
C PRO A 74 -6.81 5.79 -0.27
N VAL A 75 -6.71 6.95 -0.93
CA VAL A 75 -5.51 7.38 -1.64
C VAL A 75 -4.35 7.56 -0.66
N LYS A 76 -4.58 8.23 0.47
CA LYS A 76 -3.59 8.41 1.53
C LYS A 76 -3.13 7.07 2.11
N GLU A 77 -4.04 6.10 2.26
CA GLU A 77 -3.73 4.75 2.72
C GLU A 77 -2.81 4.01 1.73
N ALA A 78 -3.13 4.06 0.43
CA ALA A 78 -2.33 3.42 -0.63
C ALA A 78 -0.91 4.00 -0.72
N PHE A 79 -0.76 5.31 -0.50
CA PHE A 79 0.52 6.01 -0.52
C PHE A 79 1.13 6.20 0.88
N ALA A 80 0.60 5.54 1.91
CA ALA A 80 1.13 5.61 3.28
C ALA A 80 2.64 5.34 3.41
N PRO A 81 3.25 4.32 2.73
CA PRO A 81 4.69 4.10 2.84
C PRO A 81 5.51 5.24 2.27
N VAL A 82 5.07 5.82 1.14
CA VAL A 82 5.74 6.95 0.48
C VAL A 82 5.65 8.21 1.35
N LEU A 83 4.47 8.45 1.95
CA LEU A 83 4.26 9.59 2.85
C LEU A 83 5.07 9.46 4.14
N LYS A 84 5.18 8.24 4.71
CA LYS A 84 6.05 7.96 5.85
C LYS A 84 7.53 8.13 5.50
N LEU A 85 7.96 7.68 4.33
CA LEU A 85 9.33 7.86 3.85
C LEU A 85 9.68 9.35 3.73
N ARG A 86 8.77 10.15 3.15
CA ARG A 86 8.92 11.61 3.07
C ARG A 86 9.07 12.25 4.45
N GLN A 87 8.28 11.81 5.43
CA GLN A 87 8.36 12.32 6.80
C GLN A 87 9.68 11.92 7.47
N TRP A 88 10.14 10.69 7.25
CA TRP A 88 11.40 10.19 7.80
C TRP A 88 12.62 10.90 7.20
N LEU A 89 12.62 11.16 5.89
CA LEU A 89 13.67 11.92 5.19
C LEU A 89 13.61 13.43 5.45
N ASN A 90 12.69 13.92 6.28
CA ASN A 90 12.53 15.35 6.46
C ASN A 90 13.67 15.93 7.33
N PRO A 91 14.58 16.74 6.77
CA PRO A 91 15.72 17.28 7.52
C PRO A 91 15.32 18.30 8.59
N VAL A 92 14.06 18.76 8.57
CA VAL A 92 13.53 19.71 9.57
C VAL A 92 13.56 19.15 10.98
N SER A 93 13.48 17.83 11.15
CA SER A 93 13.62 17.22 12.49
C SER A 93 15.03 17.36 13.07
N LEU A 94 16.05 17.51 12.23
CA LEU A 94 17.46 17.61 12.63
C LEU A 94 17.93 19.06 12.70
N VAL A 95 17.44 19.91 11.79
CA VAL A 95 17.83 21.33 11.72
C VAL A 95 16.56 22.19 11.72
N PRO A 96 16.14 22.73 12.89
CA PRO A 96 15.03 23.66 12.96
C PRO A 96 15.40 24.93 12.17
N GLY A 97 14.74 25.14 11.03
CA GLY A 97 15.03 26.26 10.12
C GLY A 97 15.48 25.86 8.71
N TRP A 98 15.70 24.56 8.43
CA TRP A 98 16.07 24.09 7.08
C TRP A 98 15.04 24.44 5.99
N GLN A 99 13.75 24.39 6.32
CA GLN A 99 12.66 24.77 5.42
C GLN A 99 12.28 26.26 5.51
N SER A 100 13.04 27.08 6.24
CA SER A 100 12.77 28.51 6.28
C SER A 100 13.09 29.14 4.91
N ALA A 101 12.22 30.03 4.44
CA ALA A 101 12.47 30.81 3.23
C ALA A 101 13.77 31.64 3.33
N ALA A 102 14.19 31.97 4.56
CA ALA A 102 15.43 32.66 4.85
C ALA A 102 16.69 31.84 4.51
N ALA A 103 16.66 30.52 4.68
CA ALA A 103 17.79 29.65 4.33
C ALA A 103 18.11 29.72 2.83
N ALA A 104 17.08 29.74 1.97
CA ALA A 104 17.26 29.90 0.52
C ALA A 104 17.91 31.24 0.15
N VAL A 105 17.55 32.33 0.84
CA VAL A 105 18.16 33.65 0.62
C VAL A 105 19.62 33.67 1.06
N LEU A 106 19.95 33.05 2.19
CA LEU A 106 21.32 32.91 2.69
C LEU A 106 22.20 32.13 1.71
N PHE A 107 21.75 30.95 1.25
CA PHE A 107 22.50 30.16 0.26
C PHE A 107 22.71 30.91 -1.05
N ARG A 108 21.71 31.67 -1.52
CA ARG A 108 21.85 32.49 -2.73
C ARG A 108 22.90 33.59 -2.58
N ARG A 109 22.97 34.25 -1.41
CA ARG A 109 24.01 35.25 -1.13
C ARG A 109 25.39 34.62 -1.04
N LEU A 110 25.50 33.46 -0.39
CA LEU A 110 26.75 32.73 -0.23
C LEU A 110 27.29 32.25 -1.59
N ALA A 111 26.42 31.76 -2.47
CA ALA A 111 26.78 31.36 -3.83
C ALA A 111 27.29 32.53 -4.69
N LEU A 112 26.72 33.73 -4.54
CA LEU A 112 27.23 34.94 -5.23
C LEU A 112 28.63 35.32 -4.75
N ILE A 113 28.90 35.18 -3.45
CA ILE A 113 30.23 35.44 -2.87
C ILE A 113 31.24 34.41 -3.40
N GLU A 114 30.90 33.12 -3.37
CA GLU A 114 31.71 32.03 -3.94
C GLU A 114 32.06 32.28 -5.41
N LEU A 115 31.07 32.66 -6.22
CA LEU A 115 31.28 32.96 -7.64
C LEU A 115 32.19 34.17 -7.83
N ALA A 116 32.02 35.24 -7.03
CA ALA A 116 32.89 36.40 -7.08
C ALA A 116 34.34 36.05 -6.70
N VAL A 117 34.55 35.21 -5.69
CA VAL A 117 35.87 34.75 -5.27
C VAL A 117 36.51 33.90 -6.37
N LEU A 118 35.78 32.97 -6.98
CA LEU A 118 36.27 32.17 -8.10
C LEU A 118 36.68 33.03 -9.29
N VAL A 119 35.89 34.05 -9.63
CA VAL A 119 36.23 35.01 -10.70
C VAL A 119 37.54 35.74 -10.40
N VAL A 120 37.72 36.23 -9.17
CA VAL A 120 38.96 36.91 -8.76
C VAL A 120 40.16 35.98 -8.84
N ILE A 121 40.02 34.72 -8.39
CA ILE A 121 41.08 33.72 -8.47
C ILE A 121 41.45 33.42 -9.93
N VAL A 122 40.46 33.29 -10.82
CA VAL A 122 40.70 33.06 -12.25
C VAL A 122 41.43 34.24 -12.89
N VAL A 123 41.00 35.47 -12.61
CA VAL A 123 41.64 36.69 -13.15
C VAL A 123 43.07 36.85 -12.63
N SER A 124 43.32 36.57 -11.36
CA SER A 124 44.65 36.69 -10.74
C SER A 124 45.63 35.55 -11.10
N ARG A 125 45.13 34.38 -11.52
CA ARG A 125 45.94 33.26 -12.03
C ARG A 125 46.13 33.31 -13.55
N GLY A 126 45.26 34.04 -14.27
CA GLY A 126 45.28 34.19 -15.72
C GLY A 126 45.99 35.47 -16.23
N ALA A 127 46.39 36.36 -15.33
CA ALA A 127 47.27 37.52 -15.59
C ALA A 127 48.70 37.22 -15.11
#